data_AF-A0A9E0LF25-F1
#
_entry.id   AF-A0A9E0LF25-F1
#
_cell.length_a   1.000
_cell.length_b   1.000
_cell.length_c   1.000
_cell.angle_alpha   90.00
_cell.angle_beta   90.00
_cell.angle_gamma   90.00
#
_symmetry.space_group_name_H-M   'P 1'
#
loop_
_entity.id
_entity.type
_entity.pdbx_description
1 polymer ?
#
loop_
_entity_poly.entity_id
_entity_poly.type
_entity_poly.pdbx_seq_one_letter_code
_entity_poly.pdbx_strand_id
1 'polypeptide(L)'
;NDLFTSTKGRGAFLNERRIRVSKRTQLKESLLSTGFPFRPGDNFKSYLNMMGDVMQRTAGLRRPGSAALDLAYVAAGYTEGFFETGLSIWDVAAGSLLVTEAGGLIGNFTGEADFMEQRECLAGTPRIYGQLVQILGKYSKFATAGEKAAVRQAEQALAPQEGAADAPDQPQDDAPV
;
A
#
# COMPACT_ATOMS: atom_id res chain seq x y z
N ASN A 1 25.75 -8.84 1.37
CA ASN A 1 25.20 -10.17 1.68
C ASN A 1 24.47 -9.97 2.99
N ASP A 2 23.14 -9.96 2.94
CA ASP A 2 22.31 -9.42 4.00
C ASP A 2 21.40 -10.54 4.52
N LEU A 3 21.60 -10.94 5.77
CA LEU A 3 20.85 -12.00 6.43
C LEU A 3 19.97 -11.42 7.52
N PHE A 4 18.65 -11.46 7.29
CA PHE A 4 17.64 -11.05 8.26
C PHE A 4 17.12 -12.27 9.03
N THR A 5 17.15 -12.21 10.36
CA THR A 5 16.67 -13.29 11.22
C THR A 5 15.85 -12.74 12.38
N SER A 6 14.90 -13.52 12.88
CA SER A 6 14.16 -13.21 14.10
C SER A 6 13.83 -14.50 14.84
N THR A 7 13.59 -14.38 16.14
CA THR A 7 13.03 -15.46 16.96
C THR A 7 12.04 -14.83 17.90
N LYS A 8 10.86 -15.45 18.05
CA LYS A 8 9.78 -14.95 18.89
C LYS A 8 10.28 -14.67 20.31
N GLY A 9 10.13 -13.42 20.76
CA GLY A 9 10.58 -12.94 22.06
C GLY A 9 12.08 -12.65 22.20
N ARG A 10 12.88 -12.77 21.13
CA ARG A 10 14.34 -12.54 21.15
C ARG A 10 14.80 -11.35 20.30
N GLY A 11 13.92 -10.74 19.53
CA GLY A 11 14.25 -9.63 18.64
C GLY A 11 14.57 -10.06 17.21
N ALA A 12 14.78 -9.05 16.36
CA ALA A 12 15.18 -9.18 14.97
C ALA A 12 16.64 -8.74 14.78
N PHE A 13 17.33 -9.33 13.81
CA PHE A 13 18.74 -9.14 13.55
C PHE A 13 19.03 -9.02 12.04
N LEU A 14 20.00 -8.18 11.69
CA LEU A 14 20.64 -8.09 10.38
C LEU A 14 22.12 -8.40 10.56
N ASN A 15 22.61 -9.46 9.93
CA ASN A 15 24.01 -9.90 10.04
C ASN A 15 24.46 -9.95 11.52
N GLU A 16 23.67 -10.65 12.34
CA GLU A 16 23.86 -10.84 13.80
C GLU A 16 23.72 -9.58 14.67
N ARG A 17 23.52 -8.41 14.07
CA ARG A 17 23.29 -7.16 14.82
C ARG A 17 21.80 -6.92 15.01
N ARG A 18 21.40 -6.62 16.25
CA ARG A 18 20.01 -6.34 16.59
C ARG A 18 19.51 -5.10 15.85
N ILE A 19 18.36 -5.21 15.21
CA ILE A 19 17.70 -4.11 14.49
C ILE A 19 16.43 -3.66 15.21
N ARG A 20 15.98 -2.46 14.86
CA ARG A 20 14.75 -1.84 15.33
C ARG A 20 14.14 -1.06 14.17
N VAL A 21 12.81 -0.97 14.17
CA VAL A 21 12.11 -0.08 13.25
C VAL A 21 12.54 1.37 13.46
N SER A 22 12.34 2.19 12.42
CA SER A 22 12.65 3.62 12.46
C SER A 22 11.90 4.37 13.58
N LYS A 23 12.50 5.46 14.06
CA LYS A 23 11.91 6.36 15.07
C LYS A 23 11.10 7.50 14.47
N ARG A 24 11.03 7.62 13.14
CA ARG A 24 10.25 8.68 12.48
C ARG A 24 8.77 8.56 12.85
N THR A 25 8.17 9.71 13.13
CA THR A 25 6.77 9.81 13.59
C THR A 25 5.87 10.56 12.61
N GLN A 26 6.44 11.26 11.64
CA GLN A 26 5.72 12.07 10.67
C GLN A 26 5.75 11.41 9.29
N LEU A 27 4.57 11.19 8.69
CA LEU A 27 4.47 10.61 7.35
C LEU A 27 5.26 11.41 6.31
N LYS A 28 5.25 12.75 6.39
CA LYS A 28 5.94 13.63 5.43
C LYS A 28 7.46 13.42 5.34
N GLU A 29 8.06 12.80 6.36
CA GLU A 29 9.48 12.48 6.46
C GLU A 29 9.78 11.00 6.19
N SER A 30 8.72 10.21 5.94
CA SER A 30 8.75 8.75 5.88
C SER A 30 8.86 8.25 4.44
N LEU A 31 9.69 7.24 4.24
CA LEU A 31 9.72 6.45 3.01
C LEU A 31 8.90 5.19 3.20
N LEU A 32 7.95 4.95 2.29
CA LEU A 32 7.13 3.74 2.32
C LEU A 32 7.43 2.83 1.14
N SER A 33 7.39 1.52 1.36
CA SER A 33 7.42 0.54 0.28
C SER A 33 6.02 0.07 -0.09
N THR A 34 5.83 -0.29 -1.35
CA THR A 34 4.58 -0.85 -1.86
C THR A 34 4.84 -1.74 -3.07
N GLY A 35 3.92 -2.65 -3.35
CA GLY A 35 3.89 -3.44 -4.58
C GLY A 35 2.77 -3.02 -5.51
N PHE A 36 3.00 -3.18 -6.81
CA PHE A 36 1.99 -2.87 -7.84
C PHE A 36 1.12 -4.09 -8.11
N PRO A 37 -0.20 -3.92 -8.26
CA PRO A 37 -1.03 -4.96 -8.83
C PRO A 37 -0.59 -5.21 -10.27
N PHE A 38 -0.31 -6.47 -10.60
CA PHE A 38 0.11 -6.88 -11.94
C PHE A 38 -0.65 -8.12 -12.44
N ARG A 39 -1.57 -8.66 -11.62
CA ARG A 39 -2.29 -9.87 -11.95
C ARG A 39 -3.60 -9.53 -12.69
N PRO A 40 -4.03 -10.38 -13.64
CA PRO A 40 -5.33 -10.21 -14.27
C PRO A 40 -6.45 -10.17 -13.22
N GLY A 41 -7.32 -9.15 -13.28
CA GLY A 41 -8.43 -8.96 -12.34
C GLY A 41 -8.13 -8.03 -11.15
N ASP A 42 -6.93 -7.49 -11.05
CA ASP A 42 -6.62 -6.48 -10.02
C ASP A 42 -7.34 -5.15 -10.29
N ASN A 43 -7.82 -4.50 -9.23
CA ASN A 43 -8.44 -3.18 -9.31
C ASN A 43 -7.35 -2.09 -9.39
N PHE A 44 -6.82 -1.89 -10.60
CA PHE A 44 -5.76 -0.93 -10.88
C PHE A 44 -6.17 0.51 -10.52
N LYS A 45 -7.43 0.90 -10.77
CA LYS A 45 -7.94 2.25 -10.44
C LYS A 45 -7.93 2.53 -8.94
N SER A 46 -8.42 1.58 -8.13
CA SER A 46 -8.37 1.70 -6.67
C SER A 46 -6.93 1.77 -6.17
N TYR A 47 -6.01 1.00 -6.76
CA TYR A 47 -4.60 1.06 -6.39
C TYR A 47 -3.98 2.43 -6.70
N LEU A 48 -4.23 3.00 -7.88
CA LEU A 48 -3.72 4.33 -8.22
C LEU A 48 -4.24 5.42 -7.28
N ASN A 49 -5.51 5.36 -6.89
CA ASN A 49 -6.09 6.27 -5.91
C ASN A 49 -5.40 6.13 -4.53
N MET A 50 -5.24 4.89 -4.07
CA MET A 50 -4.53 4.59 -2.82
C MET A 50 -3.09 5.10 -2.85
N MET A 51 -2.37 4.84 -3.95
CA MET A 51 -1.01 5.30 -4.16
C MET A 51 -0.94 6.83 -4.16
N GLY A 52 -1.87 7.52 -4.83
CA GLY A 52 -1.95 8.97 -4.86
C GLY A 52 -2.13 9.58 -3.48
N ASP A 53 -3.06 9.04 -2.67
CA ASP A 53 -3.33 9.50 -1.31
C ASP A 53 -2.11 9.35 -0.38
N VAL A 54 -1.36 8.25 -0.52
CA VAL A 54 -0.15 8.00 0.27
C VAL A 54 1.01 8.87 -0.22
N MET A 55 1.19 9.00 -1.53
CA MET A 55 2.30 9.74 -2.13
C MET A 55 2.28 11.22 -1.73
N GLN A 56 1.10 11.83 -1.65
CA GLN A 56 0.94 13.24 -1.24
C GLN A 56 1.31 13.49 0.24
N ARG A 57 1.37 12.44 1.07
CA ARG A 57 1.57 12.54 2.52
C ARG A 57 2.94 12.08 2.97
N THR A 58 3.74 11.51 2.07
CA THR A 58 5.01 10.85 2.37
C THR A 58 6.20 11.52 1.71
N ALA A 59 7.41 11.25 2.19
CA ALA A 59 8.63 11.72 1.53
C ALA A 59 8.85 11.03 0.19
N GLY A 60 8.29 9.82 0.03
CA GLY A 60 8.28 9.10 -1.23
C GLY A 60 7.93 7.63 -1.07
N LEU A 61 7.58 7.03 -2.19
CA LEU A 61 7.31 5.61 -2.32
C LEU A 61 8.51 4.86 -2.92
N ARG A 62 8.67 3.60 -2.55
CA ARG A 62 9.66 2.65 -3.06
C ARG A 62 8.96 1.39 -3.53
N ARG A 63 9.47 0.78 -4.60
CA ARG A 63 8.99 -0.48 -5.16
C ARG A 63 10.17 -1.41 -5.44
N PRO A 64 10.78 -2.03 -4.41
CA PRO A 64 11.91 -2.94 -4.60
C PRO A 64 11.51 -4.24 -5.30
N GLY A 65 10.24 -4.65 -5.16
CA GLY A 65 9.68 -5.80 -5.88
C GLY A 65 9.72 -7.13 -5.13
N SER A 66 9.91 -7.11 -3.80
CA SER A 66 9.84 -8.31 -2.96
C SER A 66 9.24 -7.96 -1.60
N ALA A 67 8.02 -8.41 -1.36
CA ALA A 67 7.30 -8.17 -0.09
C ALA A 67 8.08 -8.66 1.14
N ALA A 68 8.77 -9.80 1.03
CA ALA A 68 9.59 -10.32 2.11
C ALA A 68 10.77 -9.38 2.46
N LEU A 69 11.43 -8.82 1.44
CA LEU A 69 12.50 -7.84 1.65
C LEU A 69 11.95 -6.48 2.11
N ASP A 70 10.79 -6.08 1.61
CA ASP A 70 10.13 -4.84 2.03
C ASP A 70 9.80 -4.86 3.53
N LEU A 71 9.27 -5.98 4.03
CA LEU A 71 9.04 -6.18 5.47
C LEU A 71 10.34 -6.23 6.27
N ALA A 72 11.39 -6.85 5.74
CA ALA A 72 12.71 -6.84 6.36
C ALA A 72 13.31 -5.42 6.44
N TYR A 73 13.08 -4.58 5.42
CA TYR A 73 13.49 -3.17 5.40
C TYR A 73 12.71 -2.31 6.38
N VAL A 74 11.41 -2.57 6.58
CA VAL A 74 10.64 -1.96 7.67
C VAL A 74 11.24 -2.36 9.02
N ALA A 75 11.53 -3.65 9.24
CA ALA A 75 12.15 -4.15 10.46
C ALA A 75 13.53 -3.52 10.74
N ALA A 76 14.31 -3.24 9.69
CA ALA A 76 15.60 -2.58 9.76
C ALA A 76 15.52 -1.05 9.86
N GLY A 77 14.34 -0.46 9.69
CA GLY A 77 14.14 0.99 9.70
C GLY A 77 14.65 1.71 8.45
N TYR A 78 14.84 0.99 7.33
CA TYR A 78 15.16 1.60 6.03
C TYR A 78 13.94 2.27 5.39
N THR A 79 12.76 1.69 5.64
CA THR A 79 11.46 2.27 5.34
C THR A 79 10.63 2.33 6.63
N GLU A 80 9.70 3.26 6.68
CA GLU A 80 8.81 3.46 7.84
C GLU A 80 7.54 2.63 7.77
N GLY A 81 7.22 2.11 6.59
CA GLY A 81 6.07 1.25 6.40
C GLY A 81 6.03 0.60 5.03
N PHE A 82 5.14 -0.37 4.92
CA PHE A 82 4.91 -1.19 3.75
C PHE A 82 3.41 -1.42 3.60
N PHE A 83 2.87 -1.31 2.39
CA PHE A 83 1.48 -1.69 2.11
C PHE A 83 1.34 -2.36 0.74
N GLU A 84 0.63 -3.48 0.69
CA GLU A 84 0.38 -4.22 -0.54
C GLU A 84 -0.85 -5.14 -0.41
N THR A 85 -1.51 -5.38 -1.54
CA THR A 85 -2.65 -6.30 -1.66
C THR A 85 -2.32 -7.49 -2.55
N GLY A 86 -2.98 -8.63 -2.35
CA GLY A 86 -2.80 -9.83 -3.15
C GLY A 86 -1.64 -10.72 -2.72
N LEU A 87 -1.00 -10.44 -1.58
CA LEU A 87 0.09 -11.25 -1.05
C LEU A 87 -0.38 -12.65 -0.65
N SER A 88 0.54 -13.60 -0.70
CA SER A 88 0.36 -14.96 -0.21
C SER A 88 0.99 -15.07 1.18
N ILE A 89 0.60 -16.10 1.95
CA ILE A 89 1.08 -16.28 3.33
C ILE A 89 2.63 -16.34 3.37
N TRP A 90 3.26 -17.03 2.42
CA TRP A 90 4.71 -17.13 2.34
C TRP A 90 5.42 -15.80 2.04
N ASP A 91 4.73 -14.85 1.40
CA ASP A 91 5.30 -13.53 1.09
C ASP A 91 5.46 -12.68 2.36
N VAL A 92 4.63 -12.92 3.38
CA VAL A 92 4.54 -12.10 4.60
C VAL A 92 4.97 -12.79 5.88
N ALA A 93 4.90 -14.12 5.96
CA ALA A 93 5.08 -14.85 7.22
C ALA A 93 6.41 -14.54 7.93
N ALA A 94 7.55 -14.67 7.24
CA ALA A 94 8.86 -14.36 7.83
C ALA A 94 9.01 -12.86 8.17
N GLY A 95 8.55 -11.99 7.27
CA GLY A 95 8.59 -10.54 7.44
C GLY A 95 7.74 -10.05 8.62
N SER A 96 6.60 -10.68 8.86
CA SER A 96 5.69 -10.33 9.97
C SER A 96 6.36 -10.47 11.33
N LEU A 97 7.11 -11.57 11.52
CA LEU A 97 7.85 -11.79 12.75
C LEU A 97 9.03 -10.83 12.87
N LEU A 98 9.75 -10.57 11.78
CA LEU A 98 10.83 -9.57 11.75
C LEU A 98 10.34 -8.20 12.20
N VAL A 99 9.24 -7.71 11.62
CA VAL A 99 8.66 -6.40 11.95
C VAL A 99 8.24 -6.35 13.41
N THR A 100 7.51 -7.36 13.88
CA THR A 100 7.01 -7.42 15.26
C THR A 100 8.16 -7.45 16.27
N GLU A 101 9.18 -8.29 16.04
CA GLU A 101 10.34 -8.41 16.92
C GLU A 101 11.27 -7.18 16.88
N ALA A 102 11.25 -6.42 15.79
CA ALA A 102 11.92 -5.12 15.67
C ALA A 102 11.15 -3.99 16.40
N GLY A 103 9.92 -4.23 16.84
CA GLY A 103 9.07 -3.24 17.53
C GLY A 103 8.13 -2.46 16.60
N GLY A 104 7.90 -2.96 15.39
CA GLY A 104 6.87 -2.46 14.48
C GLY A 104 5.52 -3.11 14.71
N LEU A 105 4.55 -2.68 13.91
CA LEU A 105 3.21 -3.25 13.85
C LEU A 105 2.95 -3.81 12.45
N ILE A 106 2.15 -4.86 12.37
CA ILE A 106 1.69 -5.47 11.13
C ILE A 106 0.23 -5.88 11.28
N GLY A 107 -0.57 -5.67 10.22
CA GLY A 107 -1.97 -6.04 10.15
C GLY A 107 -2.51 -5.77 8.75
N ASN A 108 -3.82 -5.82 8.57
CA ASN A 108 -4.46 -5.50 7.31
C ASN A 108 -4.65 -3.98 7.18
N PHE A 109 -5.35 -3.51 6.14
CA PHE A 109 -5.58 -2.07 5.94
C PHE A 109 -6.52 -1.45 6.98
N THR A 110 -7.35 -2.24 7.66
CA THR A 110 -8.20 -1.79 8.78
C THR A 110 -7.49 -1.88 10.14
N GLY A 111 -6.28 -2.41 10.20
CA GLY A 111 -5.50 -2.60 11.43
C GLY A 111 -5.72 -3.94 12.14
N GLU A 112 -6.48 -4.86 11.54
CA GLU A 112 -6.78 -6.18 12.11
C GLU A 112 -5.67 -7.20 11.82
N ALA A 113 -5.61 -8.26 12.62
CA ALA A 113 -4.56 -9.27 12.56
C ALA A 113 -4.74 -10.32 11.45
N ASP A 114 -5.84 -10.30 10.70
CA ASP A 114 -6.21 -11.27 9.65
C ASP A 114 -5.56 -10.98 8.27
N PHE A 115 -4.44 -10.25 8.27
CA PHE A 115 -3.73 -9.79 7.07
C PHE A 115 -3.23 -10.92 6.15
N MET A 116 -2.96 -12.09 6.72
CA MET A 116 -2.52 -13.27 5.96
C MET A 116 -3.68 -13.89 5.19
N GLU A 117 -4.87 -13.94 5.80
CA GLU A 117 -6.10 -14.48 5.23
C GLU A 117 -6.71 -13.52 4.22
N GLN A 118 -6.74 -12.22 4.54
CA GLN A 118 -7.32 -11.19 3.68
C GLN A 118 -6.44 -10.79 2.50
N ARG A 119 -5.17 -11.22 2.50
CA ARG A 119 -4.19 -10.89 1.46
C ARG A 119 -4.00 -9.39 1.31
N GLU A 120 -4.15 -8.64 2.40
CA GLU A 120 -3.89 -7.21 2.50
C GLU A 120 -2.91 -7.04 3.65
N CYS A 121 -1.71 -6.52 3.37
CA CYS A 121 -0.67 -6.36 4.36
C CYS A 121 -0.32 -4.89 4.51
N LEU A 122 -0.36 -4.40 5.73
CA LEU A 122 0.16 -3.12 6.18
C LEU A 122 1.15 -3.39 7.31
N ALA A 123 2.37 -2.89 7.17
CA ALA A 123 3.37 -2.89 8.22
C ALA A 123 3.93 -1.49 8.42
N GLY A 124 4.40 -1.17 9.63
CA GLY A 124 5.09 0.09 9.86
C GLY A 124 5.54 0.32 11.29
N THR A 125 6.22 1.44 11.51
CA THR A 125 6.54 1.92 12.87
C THR A 125 5.23 2.25 13.60
N PRO A 126 5.14 2.13 14.95
CA PRO A 126 3.87 2.31 15.65
C PRO A 126 3.13 3.63 15.36
N ARG A 127 3.88 4.73 15.19
CA ARG A 127 3.32 6.05 14.89
C ARG A 127 2.88 6.19 13.43
N ILE A 128 3.63 5.59 12.50
CA ILE A 128 3.31 5.65 11.07
C ILE A 128 2.19 4.67 10.72
N TYR A 129 2.19 3.48 11.33
CA TYR A 129 1.16 2.46 11.20
C TYR A 129 -0.23 3.04 11.49
N GLY A 130 -0.41 3.71 12.65
CA GLY A 130 -1.70 4.32 13.00
C GLY A 130 -2.18 5.37 11.99
N GLN A 131 -1.26 6.16 11.41
CA GLN A 131 -1.61 7.13 10.36
C GLN A 131 -1.97 6.42 9.03
N LEU A 132 -1.27 5.34 8.70
CA LEU A 132 -1.53 4.56 7.49
C LEU A 132 -2.87 3.84 7.55
N VAL A 133 -3.28 3.28 8.70
CA VAL A 133 -4.62 2.68 8.86
C VAL A 133 -5.72 3.70 8.55
N GLN A 134 -5.57 4.95 8.98
CA GLN A 134 -6.55 6.02 8.68
C GLN A 134 -6.65 6.35 7.19
N ILE A 135 -5.54 6.22 6.45
CA ILE A 135 -5.49 6.51 5.01
C ILE A 135 -5.97 5.31 4.19
N LEU A 136 -5.51 4.11 4.57
CA LEU A 136 -5.66 2.87 3.81
C LEU A 136 -6.94 2.11 4.12
N GLY A 137 -7.53 2.29 5.31
CA GLY A 137 -8.70 1.53 5.75
C GLY A 137 -9.86 1.59 4.76
N LYS A 138 -10.11 2.75 4.15
CA LYS A 138 -11.15 2.92 3.13
C LYS A 138 -10.93 2.08 1.86
N TYR A 139 -9.68 1.76 1.52
CA TYR A 139 -9.31 0.94 0.37
C TYR A 139 -9.35 -0.58 0.65
N SER A 140 -9.58 -0.99 1.90
CA SER A 140 -9.71 -2.40 2.23
C SER A 140 -10.95 -3.02 1.57
N LYS A 141 -10.80 -4.21 1.00
CA LYS A 141 -11.94 -5.04 0.55
C LYS A 141 -12.84 -5.45 1.71
N PHE A 142 -12.36 -5.36 2.94
CA PHE A 142 -13.04 -5.77 4.16
C PHE A 142 -13.53 -4.60 5.01
N ALA A 143 -13.35 -3.37 4.52
CA ALA A 143 -13.92 -2.17 5.12
C ALA A 143 -15.44 -2.29 5.30
N THR A 144 -15.97 -1.62 6.32
CA THR A 144 -17.41 -1.60 6.59
C THR A 144 -18.17 -0.97 5.43
N ALA A 145 -19.47 -1.25 5.33
CA ALA A 145 -20.30 -0.75 4.22
C ALA A 145 -20.28 0.79 4.09
N GLY A 146 -20.12 1.52 5.20
CA GLY A 146 -20.01 2.99 5.21
C GLY A 146 -18.69 3.51 4.62
N GLU A 147 -17.57 2.85 4.90
CA GLU A 147 -16.25 3.21 4.39
C GLU A 147 -16.12 2.88 2.89
N LYS A 148 -16.72 1.76 2.46
CA LYS A 148 -16.81 1.37 1.05
C LYS A 148 -17.61 2.36 0.19
N ALA A 149 -18.62 3.03 0.77
CA ALA A 149 -19.42 4.02 0.06
C ALA A 149 -18.61 5.29 -0.27
N ALA A 150 -17.73 5.72 0.63
CA ALA A 150 -16.86 6.87 0.41
C ALA A 150 -15.86 6.65 -0.74
N VAL A 151 -15.30 5.43 -0.85
CA VAL A 151 -14.41 5.08 -1.98
C VAL A 151 -15.18 4.99 -3.28
N ARG A 152 -16.38 4.38 -3.31
CA ARG A 152 -17.22 4.36 -4.51
C ARG A 152 -17.60 5.75 -5.01
N GLN A 153 -17.89 6.69 -4.10
CA GLN A 153 -18.16 8.08 -4.47
C GLN A 153 -16.92 8.77 -5.07
N ALA A 154 -15.73 8.53 -4.51
CA ALA A 154 -14.48 9.03 -5.08
C ALA A 154 -14.17 8.40 -6.45
N GLU A 155 -14.46 7.10 -6.64
CA GLU A 155 -14.30 6.41 -7.92
C GLU A 155 -15.25 6.93 -9.00
N GLN A 156 -16.47 7.32 -8.64
CA GLN A 156 -17.47 7.92 -9.52
C GLN A 156 -17.12 9.36 -9.92
N ALA A 157 -16.51 10.13 -9.01
CA ALA A 157 -16.06 11.51 -9.30
C ALA A 157 -14.88 11.58 -10.29
N LEU A 158 -14.11 10.49 -10.43
CA LEU A 158 -12.98 10.36 -11.37
C LEU A 158 -13.30 9.49 -12.59
N ALA A 159 -14.56 9.13 -12.85
CA ALA A 159 -14.91 8.53 -14.13
C ALA A 159 -14.81 9.61 -15.23
N PRO A 160 -14.17 9.34 -16.39
CA PRO A 160 -14.29 10.23 -17.53
C PRO A 160 -15.77 10.39 -17.86
N GLN A 161 -16.22 11.63 -18.12
CA GLN A 161 -17.53 11.85 -18.69
C GLN A 161 -17.52 11.30 -20.12
N GLU A 162 -17.92 10.03 -20.30
CA GLU A 162 -18.31 9.51 -21.60
C GLU A 162 -19.60 10.23 -22.01
N GLY A 163 -19.47 11.26 -22.86
CA GLY A 163 -20.62 11.94 -23.43
C GLY A 163 -20.42 13.42 -23.76
N ALA A 164 -19.58 13.72 -24.76
CA ALA A 164 -19.71 14.94 -25.56
C ALA A 164 -19.54 14.56 -27.04
N ALA A 165 -20.67 14.15 -27.60
CA ALA A 165 -21.07 14.03 -29.01
C ALA A 165 -19.99 14.24 -30.09
N ASP A 166 -19.74 13.17 -30.84
CA ASP A 166 -19.36 13.22 -32.26
C ASP A 166 -20.44 14.03 -33.00
N ALA A 167 -20.08 15.20 -33.52
CA ALA A 167 -20.94 15.96 -34.40
C ALA A 167 -20.91 15.32 -35.80
N PRO A 168 -22.06 15.06 -36.46
CA PRO A 168 -22.04 14.53 -37.82
C PRO A 168 -21.50 15.59 -38.78
N ASP A 169 -20.40 15.24 -39.43
CA ASP A 169 -19.77 16.00 -40.52
C ASP A 169 -20.78 16.19 -41.66
N GLN A 170 -21.21 17.43 -41.90
CA GLN A 170 -22.06 17.74 -43.04
C GLN A 170 -21.19 17.94 -44.28
N PRO A 171 -21.43 17.22 -45.39
CA PRO A 171 -20.70 17.45 -46.62
C PRO A 171 -21.08 18.81 -47.20
N GLN A 172 -20.06 19.66 -47.38
CA GLN A 172 -20.17 20.98 -48.00
C GLN A 172 -20.35 20.80 -49.52
N ASP A 173 -21.54 21.14 -50.01
CA ASP A 173 -21.90 21.19 -51.44
C ASP A 173 -21.26 22.45 -52.06
N ASP A 174 -20.26 22.27 -52.93
CA ASP A 174 -19.70 23.33 -53.77
C ASP A 174 -20.64 23.62 -54.95
N ALA A 175 -21.16 24.85 -55.00
CA ALA A 175 -21.92 25.39 -56.13
C ALA A 175 -21.08 26.42 -56.93
N PRO A 176 -21.35 26.61 -58.24
CA PRO A 176 -20.34 27.01 -59.23
C PRO A 176 -20.27 28.54 -59.48
N VAL A 177 -19.15 28.97 -60.07
CA VAL A 177 -19.01 30.22 -60.86
C VAL A 177 -18.23 29.92 -62.13
#